data_AF-A0A846CHW5-F1
#
_entry.id   AF-A0A846CHW5-F1
#
_cell.length_a   1.000
_cell.length_b   1.000
_cell.length_c   1.000
_cell.angle_alpha   90.00
_cell.angle_beta   90.00
_cell.angle_gamma   90.00
#
_symmetry.space_group_name_H-M   'P 1'
#
loop_
_entity.id
_entity.type
_entity.pdbx_description
1 polymer ?
#
loop_
_entity_poly.entity_id
_entity_poly.type
_entity_poly.pdbx_seq_one_letter_code
_entity_poly.pdbx_strand_id
1 'polypeptide(L)' 'MKNREFQKGAIYPYVIRMVRDGRAVVNSYSRIYPDKTRSEISQKWVRLFKEQQDFYDNFSGGQKMLVRYEELASKPE' A
#
# COMPACT_ATOMS: atom_id res chain seq x y z
N MET A 1 -17.23 -1.95 3.93
CA MET A 1 -17.27 -0.50 3.59
C MET A 1 -18.59 0.09 4.05
N LYS A 2 -18.59 1.27 4.70
CA LYS A 2 -19.79 1.88 5.32
C LYS A 2 -20.45 3.03 4.51
N ASN A 3 -19.96 3.38 3.32
CA ASN A 3 -20.54 4.46 2.52
C ASN A 3 -21.80 4.01 1.77
N ARG A 4 -22.88 4.79 1.90
CA ARG A 4 -24.22 4.49 1.35
C ARG A 4 -24.22 4.43 -0.19
N GLU A 5 -23.39 5.22 -0.85
CA GLU A 5 -23.30 5.29 -2.31
C GLU A 5 -22.65 4.04 -2.92
N PHE A 6 -21.68 3.46 -2.22
CA PHE A 6 -21.09 2.16 -2.57
C PHE A 6 -22.10 1.03 -2.48
N GLN A 7 -22.90 0.99 -1.41
CA GLN A 7 -23.89 -0.07 -1.21
C GLN A 7 -25.04 0.00 -2.22
N LYS A 8 -25.34 1.19 -2.74
CA LYS A 8 -26.35 1.41 -3.78
C LYS A 8 -25.87 1.07 -5.20
N GLY A 9 -24.61 0.63 -5.37
CA GLY A 9 -24.06 0.31 -6.69
C GLY A 9 -23.88 1.53 -7.61
N ALA A 10 -23.96 2.75 -7.06
CA ALA A 10 -23.82 4.00 -7.83
C ALA A 10 -22.34 4.35 -8.11
N ILE A 11 -21.42 3.71 -7.41
CA ILE A 11 -19.97 3.92 -7.54
C ILE A 11 -19.29 2.54 -7.56
N TYR A 12 -18.43 2.33 -8.56
CA TYR A 12 -17.60 1.12 -8.67
C TYR A 12 -16.22 1.39 -8.10
N PRO A 13 -15.78 0.69 -7.06
CA PRO A 13 -14.47 0.93 -6.49
C PRO A 13 -13.35 0.22 -7.21
N TYR A 14 -12.21 0.88 -7.16
CA TYR A 14 -10.93 0.41 -7.66
C TYR A 14 -9.93 0.48 -6.51
N VAL A 15 -9.20 -0.60 -6.26
CA VAL A 15 -8.09 -0.63 -5.30
C VAL A 15 -6.78 -0.73 -6.04
N ILE A 16 -5.91 0.26 -5.85
CA ILE A 16 -4.54 0.24 -6.35
C ILE A 16 -3.62 -0.05 -5.15
N ARG A 17 -2.92 -1.18 -5.17
CA ARG A 17 -1.91 -1.51 -4.18
C ARG A 17 -0.51 -1.24 -4.73
N MET A 18 0.12 -0.21 -4.18
CA MET A 18 1.52 0.12 -4.46
C MET A 18 2.46 -0.75 -3.60
N VAL A 19 3.38 -1.47 -4.23
CA VAL A 19 4.43 -2.23 -3.57
C VAL A 19 5.79 -1.69 -3.98
N ARG A 20 6.67 -1.52 -3.00
CA ARG A 20 8.05 -1.07 -3.18
C ARG A 20 8.97 -1.96 -2.36
N ASP A 21 10.24 -2.07 -2.75
CA ASP A 21 11.28 -2.73 -1.95
C ASP A 21 11.28 -2.17 -0.51
N GLY A 22 11.08 -3.06 0.47
CA GLY A 22 11.02 -2.69 1.88
C GLY A 22 12.28 -2.00 2.39
N ARG A 23 13.45 -2.36 1.85
CA ARG A 23 14.73 -1.70 2.18
C ARG A 23 14.74 -0.26 1.69
N ALA A 24 14.19 -0.02 0.49
CA ALA A 24 14.07 1.33 -0.05
C ALA A 24 13.07 2.18 0.76
N VAL A 25 11.97 1.58 1.21
CA VAL A 25 11.00 2.25 2.11
C VAL A 25 11.65 2.58 3.45
N VAL A 26 12.28 1.61 4.11
CA VAL A 26 12.96 1.82 5.40
C VAL A 26 14.03 2.90 5.29
N ASN A 27 14.90 2.83 4.27
CA ASN A 27 15.93 3.83 4.06
C ASN A 27 15.35 5.24 3.80
N SER A 28 14.23 5.32 3.07
CA SER A 28 13.53 6.58 2.88
C SER A 28 12.98 7.14 4.20
N TYR A 29 12.33 6.30 5.00
CA TYR A 29 11.75 6.70 6.28
C TYR A 29 12.81 7.07 7.32
N SER A 30 13.96 6.39 7.35
CA SER A 30 15.05 6.73 8.28
C SER A 30 15.62 8.13 8.04
N ARG A 31 15.54 8.67 6.82
CA ARG A 31 15.93 10.05 6.51
C ARG A 31 14.89 11.08 6.95
N ILE A 32 13.61 10.71 6.93
CA ILE A 32 12.49 11.60 7.29
C ILE A 32 12.29 11.64 8.82
N TYR A 33 12.50 10.50 9.48
CA TYR A 33 12.28 10.32 10.92
C TYR A 33 13.59 9.89 11.59
N PRO A 34 14.55 10.82 11.79
CA PRO A 34 15.85 10.51 12.37
C PRO A 34 15.78 10.10 13.85
N ASP A 35 14.67 10.40 14.52
CA ASP A 35 14.35 9.97 15.89
C ASP A 35 14.05 8.47 16.00
N LYS A 36 13.80 7.79 14.88
CA LYS A 36 13.40 6.38 14.86
C LYS A 36 14.55 5.48 14.46
N THR A 37 14.69 4.38 15.19
CA THR A 37 15.63 3.33 14.83
C THR A 37 15.19 2.61 13.55
N ARG A 38 16.16 2.04 12.83
CA ARG A 38 15.88 1.20 11.66
C ARG A 38 14.98 0.00 12.00
N SER A 39 15.10 -0.53 13.23
CA SER A 39 14.29 -1.64 13.72
C SER A 39 12.82 -1.24 13.87
N GLU A 40 12.54 -0.08 14.48
CA GLU A 40 11.16 0.41 14.62
C GLU A 40 10.52 0.66 13.25
N ILE A 41 11.26 1.25 12.31
CA ILE A 41 10.77 1.53 10.97
C ILE A 41 10.51 0.21 10.22
N SER A 42 11.41 -0.77 10.29
CA SER A 42 11.25 -2.05 9.60
C SER A 42 10.09 -2.87 10.16
N GLN A 43 9.94 -2.93 11.49
CA GLN A 43 8.81 -3.60 12.13
C GLN A 43 7.48 -2.96 11.74
N LYS A 44 7.41 -1.62 11.76
CA LYS A 44 6.24 -0.88 11.31
C LYS A 44 5.94 -1.15 9.83
N TRP A 45 6.95 -1.15 8.96
CA TRP A 45 6.79 -1.45 7.54
C TRP A 45 6.25 -2.87 7.33
N VAL A 46 6.82 -3.89 7.97
CA VAL A 46 6.35 -5.28 7.85
C VAL A 46 4.89 -5.40 8.29
N ARG A 47 4.51 -4.76 9.41
CA ARG A 47 3.13 -4.78 9.90
C ARG A 47 2.16 -4.18 8.89
N LEU A 48 2.43 -2.94 8.44
CA LEU A 48 1.59 -2.25 7.48
C LEU A 48 1.52 -2.99 6.13
N PHE A 49 2.64 -3.57 5.69
CA PHE A 49 2.70 -4.34 4.46
C PHE A 49 1.77 -5.56 4.50
N LYS A 50 1.74 -6.27 5.64
CA LYS A 50 0.81 -7.40 5.87
C LYS A 50 -0.64 -6.94 5.92
N GLU A 51 -0.95 -5.92 6.71
CA GLU A 51 -2.32 -5.37 6.80
C GLU A 51 -2.86 -4.95 5.43
N GLN A 52 -2.01 -4.32 4.60
CA GLN A 52 -2.36 -3.93 3.23
C GLN A 52 -2.49 -5.12 2.28
N GLN A 53 -1.66 -6.17 2.44
CA GLN A 53 -1.77 -7.43 1.69
C GLN A 53 -3.11 -8.09 2.01
N ASP A 54 -3.41 -8.27 3.29
CA ASP A 54 -4.64 -8.91 3.76
C ASP A 54 -5.88 -8.15 3.28
N PHE A 55 -5.86 -6.82 3.33
CA PHE A 55 -6.95 -5.99 2.78
C PHE A 55 -7.12 -6.21 1.27
N TYR A 56 -6.03 -6.19 0.50
CA TYR A 56 -6.06 -6.35 -0.96
C TYR A 56 -6.52 -7.74 -1.40
N ASP A 57 -6.13 -8.77 -0.66
CA ASP A 57 -6.52 -10.16 -0.94
C ASP A 57 -8.00 -10.36 -0.66
N ASN A 58 -8.51 -9.81 0.45
CA ASN A 58 -9.91 -9.90 0.87
C ASN A 58 -10.83 -8.84 0.23
N PHE A 59 -10.31 -7.96 -0.62
CA PHE A 59 -11.11 -6.94 -1.28
C PHE A 59 -12.02 -7.56 -2.34
N SER A 60 -13.33 -7.54 -2.08
CA SER A 60 -14.39 -8.05 -2.96
C SER A 60 -15.25 -6.94 -3.58
N GLY A 61 -14.93 -5.67 -3.31
CA GLY A 61 -15.80 -4.54 -3.63
C GLY A 61 -15.82 -4.11 -5.09
N GLY A 62 -14.87 -4.56 -5.91
CA GLY A 62 -14.69 -4.09 -7.29
C GLY A 62 -13.36 -4.53 -7.88
N GLN A 63 -12.78 -3.72 -8.76
CA GLN A 63 -11.52 -4.05 -9.41
C GLN A 63 -10.31 -3.77 -8.52
N LYS A 64 -9.23 -4.52 -8.74
CA LYS A 64 -7.97 -4.33 -8.02
C LYS A 64 -6.76 -4.44 -8.94
N MET A 65 -5.76 -3.60 -8.68
CA MET A 65 -4.50 -3.52 -9.42
C MET A 65 -3.32 -3.52 -8.44
N LEU A 66 -2.31 -4.34 -8.73
CA LEU A 66 -1.02 -4.32 -8.03
C LEU A 66 -0.02 -3.54 -8.88
N VAL A 67 0.67 -2.59 -8.27
CA VAL A 67 1.67 -1.76 -8.95
C VAL A 67 3.00 -1.89 -8.23
N ARG A 68 4.04 -2.31 -8.94
CA ARG A 68 5.41 -2.31 -8.44
C ARG A 68 6.02 -0.94 -8.69
N TYR A 69 6.39 -0.24 -7.62
CA TYR A 69 6.96 1.10 -7.67
C TYR A 69 8.20 1.15 -8.57
N GLU A 70 9.07 0.15 -8.49
CA GLU A 70 10.29 0.09 -9.28
C GLU A 70 10.00 0.03 -10.78
N GLU A 71 8.96 -0.71 -11.18
CA GLU A 71 8.52 -0.80 -12.57
C GLU A 71 7.90 0.53 -13.01
N LEU A 72 6.95 1.05 -12.24
CA LEU A 72 6.30 2.34 -12.51
C LEU A 72 7.31 3.49 -12.62
N ALA A 73 8.28 3.55 -11.70
CA ALA A 73 9.29 4.61 -11.69
C ALA A 73 10.29 4.49 -12.84
N SER A 74 10.51 3.27 -13.36
CA SER A 74 11.43 3.04 -14.48
C SER A 74 10.76 3.16 -15.84
N LYS A 75 9.45 2.89 -15.91
CA LYS A 75 8.63 2.88 -17.13
C LYS A 75 7.21 3.39 -16.81
N PRO A 76 7.00 4.71 -16.82
CA PRO A 76 5.73 5.30 -16.39
C PRO A 76 4.63 5.32 -17.46
N GLU A 77 4.93 4.89 -18.69
CA GLU A 77 4.10 4.97 -19.90
C GLU A 77 3.52 3.60 -20.27
#